data_AF-A0A7K3DU47-F1
#
_entry.id   AF-A0A7K3DU47-F1
#
_cell.length_a   1.000
_cell.length_b   1.000
_cell.length_c   1.000
_cell.angle_alpha   90.00
_cell.angle_beta   90.00
_cell.angle_gamma   90.00
#
_symmetry.space_group_name_H-M   'P 1'
#
loop_
_entity.id
_entity.type
_entity.pdbx_description
1 polymer ?
#
loop_
_entity_poly.entity_id
_entity_poly.type
_entity_poly.pdbx_seq_one_letter_code
_entity_poly.pdbx_strand_id
1 'polypeptide(L)'
;MTVSTTAVLHSEWIKIRSLRGSLGSLIAVFAATLAVTVLVFPTVGRAEAEHSDDLLFGAFYALNFGQIAALAFGATAVSCEYLNGALRVSLAAVPVRGRFYASKIAVIGGCALVSGTAATFAAFLTGQAFLGSSALGLGDP
;
A
#
# COMPACT_ATOMS: atom_id res chain seq x y z
N MET A 1 3.01 -15.69 -32.27
CA MET A 1 2.31 -14.50 -31.73
C MET A 1 3.01 -14.06 -30.45
N THR A 2 3.80 -13.00 -30.49
CA THR A 2 4.43 -12.44 -29.28
C THR A 2 3.42 -11.50 -28.62
N VAL A 3 2.94 -11.85 -27.44
CA VAL A 3 2.10 -10.94 -26.65
C VAL A 3 2.94 -9.72 -26.26
N SER A 4 2.42 -8.50 -26.42
CA SER A 4 3.10 -7.26 -26.02
C SER A 4 3.08 -7.08 -24.50
N THR A 5 4.14 -6.51 -23.90
CA THR A 5 4.20 -6.21 -22.46
C THR A 5 3.10 -5.25 -22.03
N THR A 6 2.78 -4.27 -22.87
CA THR A 6 1.70 -3.29 -22.62
C THR A 6 0.33 -3.96 -22.52
N ALA A 7 0.07 -4.97 -23.35
CA ALA A 7 -1.18 -5.73 -23.31
C ALA A 7 -1.30 -6.54 -22.01
N VAL A 8 -0.19 -7.14 -21.54
CA VAL A 8 -0.18 -7.87 -20.27
C VAL A 8 -0.43 -6.93 -19.09
N LEU A 9 0.26 -5.78 -19.04
CA LEU A 9 0.05 -4.77 -18.00
C LEU A 9 -1.40 -4.26 -17.96
N HIS A 10 -1.98 -3.97 -19.13
CA HIS A 10 -3.37 -3.53 -19.22
C HIS A 10 -4.36 -4.60 -18.73
N SER A 11 -4.09 -5.88 -19.05
CA SER A 11 -4.91 -6.98 -18.55
C SER A 11 -4.85 -7.14 -17.03
N GLU A 12 -3.67 -6.99 -16.44
CA GLU A 12 -3.48 -7.04 -14.98
C GLU A 12 -4.16 -5.84 -14.30
N TRP A 13 -4.11 -4.65 -14.90
CA TRP A 13 -4.84 -3.48 -14.42
C TRP A 13 -6.36 -3.69 -14.37
N ILE A 14 -6.92 -4.26 -15.45
CA ILE A 14 -8.36 -4.58 -15.50
C ILE A 14 -8.75 -5.57 -14.40
N LYS A 15 -7.92 -6.58 -14.14
CA LYS A 15 -8.17 -7.55 -13.07
C LYS A 15 -8.26 -6.87 -11.70
N ILE A 16 -7.28 -6.03 -11.36
CA ILE A 16 -7.29 -5.31 -10.07
C ILE A 16 -8.55 -4.44 -9.95
N ARG A 17 -8.94 -3.74 -11.01
CA ARG A 17 -10.13 -2.88 -11.01
C ARG A 17 -11.44 -3.66 -10.92
N SER A 18 -11.49 -4.86 -11.52
CA SER A 18 -12.73 -5.66 -11.60
C SER A 18 -12.94 -6.54 -10.38
N LEU A 19 -11.87 -6.97 -9.72
CA LEU A 19 -11.96 -7.72 -8.47
C LEU A 19 -12.29 -6.77 -7.32
N ARG A 20 -13.57 -6.74 -6.94
CA ARG A 20 -14.08 -5.99 -5.76
C ARG A 20 -13.30 -6.29 -4.48
N GLY A 21 -12.78 -7.52 -4.33
CA GLY A 21 -11.92 -7.91 -3.21
C GLY A 21 -10.55 -7.22 -3.21
N SER A 22 -9.99 -6.91 -4.38
CA SER A 22 -8.70 -6.20 -4.50
C SER A 22 -8.86 -4.73 -4.11
N LEU A 23 -9.91 -4.07 -4.59
CA LEU A 23 -10.29 -2.71 -4.16
C LEU A 23 -10.62 -2.66 -2.66
N GLY A 24 -11.38 -3.65 -2.16
CA GLY A 24 -11.70 -3.77 -0.75
C GLY A 24 -10.46 -3.90 0.13
N SER A 25 -9.49 -4.72 -0.28
CA SER A 25 -8.22 -4.82 0.46
C SER A 25 -7.39 -3.54 0.39
N LEU A 26 -7.36 -2.83 -0.74
CA LEU A 26 -6.62 -1.57 -0.88
C LEU A 26 -7.22 -0.47 0.02
N ILE A 27 -8.56 -0.40 0.07
CA ILE A 27 -9.28 0.48 1.00
C ILE A 27 -9.02 0.05 2.44
N ALA A 28 -9.02 -1.25 2.73
CA ALA A 28 -8.72 -1.76 4.07
C ALA A 28 -7.29 -1.43 4.50
N VAL A 29 -6.29 -1.48 3.60
CA VAL A 29 -4.92 -1.02 3.88
C VAL A 29 -4.91 0.43 4.32
N PHE A 30 -5.52 1.30 3.51
CA PHE A 30 -5.57 2.72 3.80
C PHE A 30 -6.33 2.99 5.12
N ALA A 31 -7.52 2.43 5.27
CA ALA A 31 -8.38 2.63 6.43
C ALA A 31 -7.76 2.09 7.73
N ALA A 32 -7.16 0.89 7.70
CA ALA A 32 -6.49 0.33 8.87
C ALA A 32 -5.27 1.17 9.25
N THR A 33 -4.47 1.60 8.27
CA THR A 33 -3.30 2.47 8.52
C THR A 33 -3.74 3.78 9.16
N LEU A 34 -4.77 4.43 8.62
CA LEU A 34 -5.29 5.69 9.14
C LEU A 34 -5.88 5.53 10.55
N ALA A 35 -6.69 4.48 10.76
CA ALA A 35 -7.29 4.19 12.06
C ALA A 35 -6.22 3.96 13.12
N VAL A 36 -5.22 3.12 12.83
CA VAL A 36 -4.10 2.88 13.74
C VAL A 36 -3.31 4.16 13.98
N THR A 37 -3.05 4.96 12.94
CA THR A 37 -2.34 6.24 13.10
C THR A 37 -3.09 7.17 14.06
N VAL A 38 -4.40 7.34 13.89
CA VAL A 38 -5.23 8.18 14.77
C VAL A 38 -5.31 7.65 16.20
N LEU A 39 -5.31 6.33 16.40
CA LEU A 39 -5.34 5.71 17.73
C LEU A 39 -3.98 5.76 18.46
N VAL A 40 -2.89 5.61 17.72
CA VAL A 40 -1.52 5.52 18.28
C VAL A 40 -0.91 6.90 18.51
N PHE A 41 -1.22 7.89 17.67
CA PHE A 41 -0.69 9.26 17.85
C PHE A 41 -0.93 9.88 19.24
N PRO A 42 -2.15 9.85 19.80
CA PRO A 42 -2.42 10.48 21.10
C PRO A 42 -1.84 9.71 22.30
N THR A 43 -1.47 8.44 22.13
CA THR A 43 -1.03 7.57 23.23
C THR A 43 0.48 7.37 23.26
N VAL A 44 1.08 7.05 22.11
CA VAL A 44 2.51 6.76 21.95
C VAL A 44 3.20 7.90 21.20
N GLY A 45 2.56 8.44 20.15
CA GLY A 45 3.16 9.47 19.30
C GLY A 45 3.51 10.75 20.05
N ARG A 46 2.68 11.20 21.00
CA ARG A 46 2.99 12.36 21.84
C ARG A 46 4.07 12.08 22.89
N ALA A 47 4.02 10.93 23.55
CA ALA A 47 5.02 10.58 24.57
C ALA A 47 6.41 10.42 23.95
N GLU A 48 6.50 9.78 22.79
CA GLU A 48 7.74 9.65 22.00
C GLU A 48 8.19 11.00 21.43
N ALA A 49 7.29 11.85 20.93
CA ALA A 49 7.68 13.19 20.47
C ALA A 49 8.20 14.11 21.59
N GLU A 50 7.84 13.84 22.84
CA GLU A 50 8.28 14.61 24.01
C GLU A 50 9.55 14.04 24.68
N HIS A 51 9.84 12.74 24.52
CA HIS A 51 10.97 12.04 25.14
C HIS A 51 12.07 11.56 24.19
N SER A 52 11.80 11.46 22.88
CA SER A 52 12.75 10.94 21.90
C SER A 52 13.42 12.09 21.14
N ASP A 53 14.76 12.09 21.11
CA ASP A 53 15.58 13.01 20.31
C ASP A 53 15.30 12.87 18.79
N ASP A 54 14.61 11.80 18.38
CA ASP A 54 14.22 11.51 16.99
C ASP A 54 12.72 11.69 16.75
N LEU A 55 12.33 12.95 16.52
CA LEU A 55 10.97 13.35 16.16
C LEU A 55 10.47 12.68 14.86
N LEU A 56 11.39 12.32 13.96
CA LEU A 56 11.05 11.70 12.67
C LEU A 56 10.56 10.27 12.88
N PHE A 57 11.25 9.51 13.75
CA PHE A 57 10.83 8.16 14.10
C PHE A 57 9.44 8.15 14.75
N GLY A 58 9.18 9.05 15.71
CA GLY A 58 7.88 9.18 16.37
C GLY A 58 6.75 9.52 15.38
N ALA A 59 7.00 10.42 14.43
CA ALA A 59 6.02 10.83 13.43
C ALA A 59 5.63 9.69 12.47
N PHE A 60 6.56 8.79 12.17
CA PHE A 60 6.34 7.69 11.21
C PHE A 60 6.15 6.32 11.85
N TYR A 61 6.18 6.20 13.17
CA TYR A 61 6.03 4.93 13.88
C TYR A 61 4.76 4.16 13.47
N ALA A 62 3.65 4.87 13.27
CA ALA A 62 2.38 4.29 12.85
C ALA A 62 2.43 3.60 11.48
N LEU A 63 3.38 3.95 10.60
CA LEU A 63 3.55 3.31 9.30
C LEU A 63 3.92 1.83 9.40
N ASN A 64 4.60 1.40 10.47
CA ASN A 64 4.94 -0.01 10.70
C ASN A 64 3.70 -0.91 10.70
N PHE A 65 2.58 -0.42 11.25
CA PHE A 65 1.32 -1.17 11.25
C PHE A 65 0.65 -1.16 9.88
N GLY A 66 0.78 -0.07 9.11
CA GLY A 66 0.27 0.00 7.74
C GLY A 66 0.94 -1.01 6.79
N GLN A 67 2.22 -1.34 7.04
CA GLN A 67 2.94 -2.36 6.28
C GLN A 67 2.28 -3.75 6.37
N ILE A 68 1.70 -4.11 7.52
CA ILE A 68 1.00 -5.40 7.69
C ILE A 68 -0.19 -5.49 6.73
N ALA A 69 -0.96 -4.42 6.61
CA ALA A 69 -2.09 -4.40 5.70
C ALA A 69 -1.63 -4.40 4.23
N ALA A 70 -0.54 -3.71 3.90
CA ALA A 70 0.07 -3.78 2.57
C ALA A 70 0.55 -5.21 2.21
N LEU A 71 1.13 -5.94 3.17
CA LEU A 71 1.50 -7.35 3.00
C LEU A 71 0.27 -8.23 2.75
N ALA A 72 -0.82 -8.02 3.50
CA ALA A 72 -2.08 -8.74 3.30
C ALA A 72 -2.70 -8.46 1.92
N PHE A 73 -2.66 -7.20 1.45
CA PHE A 73 -3.07 -6.83 0.10
C PHE A 73 -2.25 -7.56 -0.96
N GLY A 74 -0.91 -7.51 -0.87
CA GLY A 74 -0.02 -8.19 -1.81
C GLY A 74 -0.29 -9.70 -1.86
N ALA A 75 -0.39 -10.34 -0.68
CA ALA A 75 -0.69 -11.77 -0.58
C ALA A 75 -2.03 -12.12 -1.23
N THR A 76 -3.08 -11.34 -0.97
CA THR A 76 -4.43 -11.57 -1.53
C THR A 76 -4.44 -11.34 -3.04
N ALA A 77 -3.82 -10.26 -3.54
CA ALA A 77 -3.75 -9.95 -4.97
C ALA A 77 -3.02 -11.03 -5.78
N VAL A 78 -2.02 -11.68 -5.18
CA VAL A 78 -1.34 -12.83 -5.79
C VAL A 78 -2.18 -14.11 -5.67
N SER A 79 -2.74 -14.39 -4.49
CA SER A 79 -3.42 -15.65 -4.17
C SER A 79 -4.79 -15.81 -4.86
N CYS A 80 -5.49 -14.72 -5.17
CA CYS A 80 -6.80 -14.76 -5.84
C CYS A 80 -6.80 -15.54 -7.17
N GLU A 81 -5.65 -15.65 -7.85
CA GLU A 81 -5.57 -16.39 -9.12
C GLU A 81 -5.47 -17.91 -8.96
N TYR A 82 -5.27 -18.38 -7.74
CA TYR A 82 -5.27 -19.80 -7.42
C TYR A 82 -6.69 -20.32 -7.09
N LEU A 83 -7.61 -19.45 -6.65
CA LEU A 83 -8.95 -19.84 -6.17
C LEU A 83 -9.84 -20.50 -7.24
N ASN A 84 -9.76 -20.07 -8.50
CA ASN A 84 -10.60 -20.59 -9.60
C ASN A 84 -9.78 -21.09 -10.81
N GLY A 85 -8.49 -21.37 -10.61
CA GLY A 85 -7.61 -21.79 -11.71
C GLY A 85 -7.33 -20.71 -12.77
N ALA A 86 -7.61 -19.44 -12.46
CA ALA A 86 -7.37 -18.30 -13.34
C ALA A 86 -5.90 -18.21 -13.79
N LEU A 87 -4.96 -18.66 -12.93
CA LEU A 87 -3.55 -18.75 -13.28
C LEU A 87 -3.28 -19.59 -14.54
N ARG A 88 -4.02 -20.70 -14.74
CA ARG A 88 -3.85 -21.55 -15.93
C ARG A 88 -4.31 -20.83 -17.20
N VAL A 89 -5.40 -20.08 -17.12
CA VAL A 89 -5.94 -19.27 -18.23
C VAL A 89 -4.96 -18.14 -18.56
N SER A 90 -4.45 -17.44 -17.55
CA SER A 90 -3.47 -16.36 -17.71
C SER A 90 -2.16 -16.85 -18.36
N LEU A 91 -1.65 -18.03 -17.96
CA LEU A 91 -0.45 -18.64 -18.54
C LEU A 91 -0.68 -19.23 -19.93
N ALA A 92 -1.91 -19.67 -20.25
CA ALA A 92 -2.26 -20.07 -21.61
C ALA A 92 -2.25 -18.86 -22.57
N ALA A 93 -2.69 -17.69 -22.09
CA ALA A 93 -2.64 -16.44 -22.85
C ALA A 93 -1.22 -15.85 -22.93
N VAL A 94 -0.44 -15.92 -21.85
CA VAL A 94 0.94 -15.41 -21.76
C VAL A 94 1.90 -16.56 -21.40
N PRO A 95 2.44 -17.28 -22.40
CA PRO A 95 3.26 -18.48 -22.14
C PRO A 95 4.62 -18.15 -21.47
N VAL A 96 5.08 -16.91 -21.57
CA VAL A 96 6.34 -16.47 -20.96
C VAL A 96 6.10 -16.07 -19.49
N ARG A 97 6.31 -17.04 -18.58
CA ARG A 97 6.08 -16.89 -17.13
C ARG A 97 6.72 -15.63 -16.53
N GLY A 98 7.97 -15.33 -16.88
CA GLY A 98 8.67 -14.15 -16.36
C GLY A 98 7.97 -12.83 -16.71
N ARG A 99 7.42 -12.71 -17.93
CA ARG A 99 6.70 -11.50 -18.36
C ARG A 99 5.36 -11.35 -17.65
N PHE A 100 4.67 -12.47 -17.41
CA PHE A 100 3.44 -12.49 -16.63
C PHE A 100 3.69 -12.04 -15.18
N TYR A 101 4.63 -12.67 -14.48
CA TYR A 101 4.94 -12.34 -13.08
C TYR A 101 5.50 -10.92 -12.93
N ALA A 102 6.38 -10.46 -13.83
CA ALA A 102 6.90 -9.10 -13.80
C ALA A 102 5.79 -8.06 -13.99
N SER A 103 4.89 -8.27 -14.94
CA SER A 103 3.75 -7.37 -15.17
C SER A 103 2.83 -7.35 -13.95
N LYS A 104 2.53 -8.51 -13.36
CA LYS A 104 1.68 -8.62 -12.18
C LYS A 104 2.28 -7.90 -10.97
N ILE A 105 3.56 -8.13 -10.68
CA ILE A 105 4.27 -7.46 -9.57
C ILE A 105 4.35 -5.96 -9.83
N ALA A 106 4.60 -5.53 -11.07
CA ALA A 106 4.65 -4.11 -11.41
C ALA A 106 3.31 -3.41 -11.14
N VAL A 107 2.18 -4.02 -11.51
CA VAL A 107 0.86 -3.43 -11.27
C VAL A 107 0.51 -3.43 -9.78
N ILE A 108 0.72 -4.56 -9.07
CA ILE A 108 0.46 -4.64 -7.62
C ILE A 108 1.35 -3.66 -6.85
N GLY A 109 2.65 -3.62 -7.18
CA GLY A 109 3.61 -2.70 -6.59
C GLY A 109 3.27 -1.24 -6.88
N GLY A 110 2.85 -0.91 -8.11
CA GLY A 110 2.35 0.41 -8.46
C GLY A 110 1.14 0.83 -7.64
N CYS A 111 0.15 -0.05 -7.48
CA CYS A 111 -1.01 0.21 -6.62
C CYS A 111 -0.60 0.41 -5.15
N ALA A 112 0.26 -0.47 -4.62
CA ALA A 112 0.75 -0.39 -3.26
C ALA A 112 1.52 0.92 -3.01
N LEU A 113 2.35 1.34 -3.96
CA LEU A 113 3.11 2.59 -3.90
C LEU A 113 2.17 3.80 -3.85
N VAL A 114 1.17 3.86 -4.74
CA VAL A 114 0.18 4.96 -4.74
C VAL A 114 -0.59 5.00 -3.42
N SER A 115 -1.06 3.85 -2.93
CA SER A 115 -1.78 3.79 -1.65
C SER A 115 -0.88 4.13 -0.46
N GLY A 116 0.38 3.70 -0.49
CA GLY A 116 1.37 3.95 0.55
C GLY A 116 1.71 5.42 0.63
N THR A 117 1.99 6.06 -0.51
CA THR A 117 2.20 7.51 -0.58
C THR A 117 0.99 8.27 -0.06
N ALA A 118 -0.22 7.91 -0.48
CA ALA A 118 -1.44 8.54 0.03
C ALA A 118 -1.61 8.36 1.55
N ALA A 119 -1.33 7.16 2.08
CA ALA A 119 -1.38 6.88 3.51
C ALA A 119 -0.31 7.68 4.29
N THR A 120 0.91 7.78 3.78
CA THR A 120 1.99 8.56 4.39
C THR A 120 1.66 10.05 4.41
N PHE A 121 1.12 10.62 3.33
CA PHE A 121 0.65 12.01 3.31
C PHE A 121 -0.48 12.24 4.31
N ALA A 122 -1.46 11.33 4.38
CA ALA A 122 -2.55 11.42 5.34
C ALA A 122 -2.04 11.34 6.80
N ALA A 123 -1.10 10.44 7.07
CA ALA A 123 -0.48 10.29 8.38
C ALA A 123 0.32 11.55 8.79
N PHE A 124 1.08 12.13 7.85
CA PHE A 124 1.81 13.38 8.07
C PHE A 124 0.87 14.53 8.39
N LEU A 125 -0.18 14.75 7.58
CA LEU A 125 -1.17 15.81 7.82
C LEU A 125 -1.91 15.61 9.14
N THR A 126 -2.20 14.36 9.50
CA THR A 126 -2.81 14.03 10.80
C THR A 126 -1.86 14.40 11.94
N GLY A 127 -0.58 14.00 11.84
CA GLY A 127 0.44 14.36 12.84
C GLY A 127 0.60 15.87 13.00
N GLN A 128 0.65 16.62 11.89
CA GLN A 128 0.68 18.08 11.90
C GLN A 128 -0.53 18.69 12.62
N ALA A 129 -1.73 18.21 12.31
CA ALA A 129 -2.96 18.69 12.96
C ALA A 129 -2.98 18.42 14.46
N PHE A 130 -2.40 17.31 14.92
CA PHE A 130 -2.29 16.99 16.34
C PHE A 130 -1.15 17.72 17.06
N LEU A 131 -0.04 18.07 16.39
CA LEU A 131 1.08 18.80 17.01
C LEU A 131 0.89 20.32 16.99
N GLY A 132 0.05 20.87 16.10
CA GLY A 132 -0.26 22.29 16.08
C GLY A 132 0.99 23.17 15.93
N SER A 133 1.29 24.01 16.93
CA SER A 133 2.42 24.94 16.93
C SER A 133 3.81 24.30 17.11
N SER A 134 3.88 23.01 17.46
CA SER A 134 5.15 22.26 17.61
C SER A 134 5.42 21.33 16.42
N ALA A 135 4.69 21.48 15.33
CA ALA A 135 4.76 20.57 14.18
C ALA A 135 5.88 20.99 13.20
N LEU A 136 6.67 20.00 12.75
CA LEU A 136 7.77 20.20 11.78
C LEU A 136 7.23 20.69 10.44
N GLY A 137 7.66 21.86 9.97
CA GLY A 137 7.29 22.40 8.67
C GLY A 137 7.83 21.56 7.50
N LEU A 138 7.20 21.66 6.34
CA LEU A 138 7.66 21.03 5.07
C LEU A 138 9.09 21.40 4.65
N GLY A 139 9.71 22.38 5.31
CA GLY A 139 11.08 22.85 5.08
C GLY A 139 11.98 22.79 6.32
N ASP A 140 11.54 22.17 7.42
CA ASP A 140 12.44 21.89 8.54
C ASP A 140 13.40 20.75 8.13
N PRO A 141 14.71 20.88 8.44
CA PRO A 141 15.76 19.99 7.95
C PRO A 141 15.67 18.55 8.48
#